data_AF-F8EVX4-F1
#
_entry.id   AF-F8EVX4-F1
#
_cell.length_a   1.000
_cell.length_b   1.000
_cell.length_c   1.000
_cell.angle_alpha   90.00
_cell.angle_beta   90.00
_cell.angle_gamma   90.00
#
_symmetry.space_group_name_H-M   'P 1'
#
loop_
_entity.id
_entity.type
_entity.pdbx_description
1 polymer ?
#
loop_
_entity_poly.entity_id
_entity_poly.type
_entity_poly.pdbx_seq_one_letter_code
_entity_poly.pdbx_strand_id
1 'polypeptide(L)'
;MRPLVHSVAFLSFIATVPVMPALAQTDMDRMSMGHGTHSKNTSETIYSAQGTIKALDKTTVAIAHAAIPALSWPPMTMSFKLADKKQASLLKIGQNVRFSFKQVAEGYQITSISPK
;
A
#
# COMPACT_ATOMS: atom_id res chain seq x y z
N MET A 1 -7.18 17.37 -23.75
CA MET A 1 -5.78 17.82 -23.87
C MET A 1 -4.96 17.12 -22.79
N ARG A 2 -4.11 16.17 -23.19
CA ARG A 2 -3.22 15.37 -22.32
C ARG A 2 -1.90 15.22 -23.08
N PRO A 3 -0.76 15.76 -22.62
CA PRO A 3 0.52 15.42 -23.21
C PRO A 3 1.12 14.22 -22.49
N LEU A 4 1.28 13.15 -23.28
CA LEU A 4 2.10 11.98 -23.02
C LEU A 4 3.49 12.31 -23.58
N VAL A 5 4.52 12.35 -22.74
CA VAL A 5 5.92 12.35 -23.19
C VAL A 5 6.69 11.28 -22.44
N HIS A 6 7.07 10.25 -23.19
CA HIS A 6 7.98 9.19 -22.80
C HIS A 6 9.42 9.72 -22.87
N SER A 7 10.19 9.54 -21.79
CA SER A 7 11.63 9.84 -21.79
C SER A 7 12.40 8.53 -21.80
N VAL A 8 12.98 8.21 -22.96
CA VAL A 8 13.96 7.14 -23.16
C VAL A 8 15.35 7.78 -23.17
N ALA A 9 16.28 7.20 -22.42
CA ALA A 9 17.70 6.99 -22.77
C ALA A 9 18.55 6.96 -21.50
N PHE A 10 19.00 5.78 -21.09
CA PHE A 10 20.18 5.66 -20.23
C PHE A 10 21.23 4.84 -20.99
N LEU A 11 22.37 5.50 -21.21
CA LEU A 11 23.56 4.99 -21.89
C LEU A 11 24.20 3.85 -21.09
N SER A 12 24.53 2.78 -21.80
CA SER A 12 25.33 1.64 -21.33
C SER A 12 26.76 2.04 -20.95
N PHE A 13 27.29 1.47 -19.88
CA PHE A 13 28.73 1.41 -19.61
C PHE A 13 29.10 -0.04 -19.27
N ILE A 14 29.97 -0.64 -20.09
CA ILE A 14 30.48 -2.01 -19.94
C ILE A 14 31.85 -1.89 -19.26
N ALA A 15 32.04 -2.55 -18.13
CA ALA A 15 33.37 -2.75 -17.55
C ALA A 15 33.45 -4.17 -16.98
N THR A 16 34.20 -5.02 -17.68
CA THR A 16 34.50 -6.41 -17.33
C THR A 16 35.61 -6.41 -16.28
N VAL A 17 35.38 -7.03 -15.11
CA VAL A 17 36.41 -7.19 -14.07
C VAL A 17 36.80 -8.66 -13.97
N PRO A 18 38.09 -9.02 -14.01
CA PRO A 18 38.54 -10.42 -13.99
C PRO A 18 38.34 -11.08 -12.63
N VAL A 19 37.90 -12.34 -12.67
CA VAL A 19 37.78 -13.26 -11.53
C VAL A 19 39.17 -13.65 -11.02
N MET A 20 39.44 -13.45 -9.74
CA MET A 20 40.56 -14.06 -9.01
C MET A 20 40.02 -15.14 -8.06
N PRO A 21 40.63 -16.34 -7.99
CA PRO A 21 40.29 -17.36 -7.03
C PRO A 21 41.15 -17.19 -5.77
N ALA A 22 40.56 -16.69 -4.68
CA ALA A 22 41.20 -16.70 -3.37
C ALA A 22 40.79 -17.98 -2.63
N LEU A 23 41.73 -18.93 -2.54
CA LEU A 23 41.66 -20.09 -1.65
C LEU A 23 41.85 -19.60 -0.20
N ALA A 24 40.75 -19.39 0.51
CA ALA A 24 40.71 -19.45 1.97
C ALA A 24 39.25 -19.39 2.41
N GLN A 25 38.63 -20.54 2.67
CA GLN A 25 37.49 -20.53 3.58
C GLN A 25 37.57 -21.73 4.51
N THR A 26 38.15 -21.40 5.65
CA THR A 26 38.04 -22.08 6.93
C THR A 26 36.61 -22.57 7.15
N ASP A 27 36.54 -23.87 7.41
CA ASP A 27 35.46 -24.59 8.09
C ASP A 27 34.85 -23.75 9.23
N MET A 28 33.59 -23.36 9.05
CA MET A 28 32.74 -22.70 10.05
C MET A 28 31.35 -23.36 10.02
N ASP A 29 31.31 -24.69 10.08
CA ASP A 29 30.08 -25.49 10.19
C ASP A 29 29.53 -25.48 11.63
N ARG A 30 29.14 -24.30 12.13
CA ARG A 30 28.28 -24.15 13.31
C ARG A 30 27.79 -22.73 13.47
N MET A 31 26.54 -22.45 13.10
CA MET A 31 25.62 -21.56 13.83
C MET A 31 24.22 -21.59 13.19
N SER A 32 23.37 -22.45 13.76
CA SER A 32 21.91 -22.32 13.91
C SER A 32 21.12 -21.67 12.76
N MET A 33 20.61 -22.54 11.88
CA MET A 33 19.40 -22.29 11.09
C MET A 33 18.21 -22.12 12.04
N GLY A 34 17.85 -20.87 12.33
CA GLY A 34 16.67 -20.61 13.15
C GLY A 34 16.53 -19.14 13.52
N HIS A 35 15.98 -18.31 12.64
CA HIS A 35 15.25 -17.15 13.14
C HIS A 35 14.19 -16.64 12.16
N GLY A 36 12.94 -16.78 12.59
CA GLY A 36 11.88 -15.84 12.26
C GLY A 36 11.26 -16.04 10.91
N THR A 37 10.30 -16.97 10.85
CA THR A 37 9.06 -16.70 10.12
C THR A 37 8.63 -15.27 10.45
N HIS A 38 8.83 -14.33 9.53
CA HIS A 38 8.10 -13.06 9.55
C HIS A 38 6.66 -13.36 9.15
N SER A 39 5.99 -14.24 9.91
CA SER A 39 4.56 -14.24 10.03
C SER A 39 4.28 -13.00 10.84
N LYS A 40 4.23 -11.86 10.14
CA LYS A 40 3.66 -10.63 10.66
C LYS A 40 2.27 -11.05 11.11
N ASN A 41 2.13 -11.30 12.40
CA ASN A 41 0.85 -11.34 13.08
C ASN A 41 0.23 -9.98 12.77
N THR A 42 -0.51 -9.89 11.67
CA THR A 42 -1.31 -8.74 11.32
C THR A 42 -2.47 -8.77 12.29
N SER A 43 -2.19 -8.42 13.54
CA SER A 43 -3.17 -7.77 14.38
C SER A 43 -3.75 -6.68 13.49
N GLU A 44 -5.02 -6.81 13.12
CA GLU A 44 -5.65 -5.98 12.11
C GLU A 44 -5.77 -4.55 12.66
N THR A 45 -4.69 -3.79 12.58
CA THR A 45 -4.68 -2.40 13.02
C THR A 45 -5.74 -1.65 12.24
N ILE A 46 -6.76 -1.19 12.94
CA ILE A 46 -7.83 -0.38 12.36
C ILE A 46 -7.40 1.08 12.44
N TYR A 47 -7.30 1.71 11.28
CA TYR A 47 -7.06 3.13 11.15
C TYR A 47 -8.39 3.85 10.94
N SER A 48 -8.47 5.11 11.37
CA SER A 48 -9.64 5.96 11.15
C SER A 48 -9.24 7.22 10.40
N ALA A 49 -10.08 7.64 9.47
CA ALA A 49 -9.86 8.81 8.63
C ALA A 49 -11.18 9.50 8.28
N GLN A 50 -11.06 10.70 7.73
CA GLN A 50 -12.18 11.49 7.21
C GLN A 50 -11.83 11.93 5.80
N GLY A 51 -12.84 12.14 4.96
CA GLY A 51 -12.61 12.58 3.60
C GLY A 51 -13.88 12.84 2.81
N THR A 52 -13.69 13.12 1.53
CA THR A 52 -14.77 13.32 0.56
C THR A 52 -14.72 12.24 -0.50
N ILE A 53 -15.86 11.61 -0.79
CA ILE A 53 -15.95 10.60 -1.85
C ILE A 53 -15.75 11.28 -3.20
N LYS A 54 -14.81 10.76 -4.00
CA LYS A 54 -14.46 11.25 -5.34
C LYS A 54 -14.98 10.34 -6.44
N ALA A 55 -15.03 9.03 -6.20
CA ALA A 55 -15.59 8.05 -7.14
C ALA A 55 -16.13 6.83 -6.37
N LEU A 56 -17.10 6.14 -6.97
CA LEU A 56 -17.73 4.95 -6.42
C LEU A 56 -17.86 3.88 -7.51
N ASP A 57 -17.39 2.68 -7.20
CA ASP A 57 -17.59 1.45 -7.95
C ASP A 57 -18.38 0.44 -7.10
N LYS A 58 -18.70 -0.73 -7.67
CA LYS A 58 -19.46 -1.79 -6.98
C LYS A 58 -18.77 -2.35 -5.73
N THR A 59 -17.44 -2.28 -5.66
CA THR A 59 -16.62 -2.89 -4.60
C THR A 59 -15.57 -1.96 -4.03
N THR A 60 -15.45 -0.75 -4.58
CA THR A 60 -14.33 0.15 -4.31
C THR A 60 -14.86 1.58 -4.23
N VAL A 61 -14.27 2.39 -3.37
CA VAL A 61 -14.57 3.81 -3.23
C VAL A 61 -13.26 4.59 -3.24
N ALA A 62 -13.18 5.63 -4.07
CA ALA A 62 -12.08 6.58 -4.05
C ALA A 62 -12.44 7.74 -3.13
N ILE A 63 -11.62 7.98 -2.11
CA ILE A 63 -11.84 9.03 -1.11
C ILE A 63 -10.65 9.97 -1.11
N ALA A 64 -10.90 11.26 -1.28
CA ALA A 64 -9.96 12.32 -0.93
C ALA A 64 -9.92 12.45 0.59
N HIS A 65 -9.01 11.71 1.23
CA HIS A 65 -8.89 11.68 2.68
C HIS A 65 -8.03 12.83 3.19
N ALA A 66 -8.31 13.29 4.41
CA ALA A 66 -7.44 14.18 5.16
C ALA A 66 -6.15 13.46 5.58
N ALA A 67 -5.19 14.18 6.16
CA ALA A 67 -3.96 13.57 6.66
C ALA A 67 -4.28 12.43 7.66
N ILE A 68 -3.51 11.34 7.57
CA ILE A 68 -3.60 10.19 8.48
C ILE A 68 -2.26 10.08 9.23
N PRO A 69 -2.12 10.74 10.40
CA PRO A 69 -0.84 10.81 11.11
C PRO A 69 -0.28 9.45 11.51
N ALA A 70 -1.17 8.49 11.84
CA ALA A 70 -0.78 7.12 12.20
C ALA A 70 -0.02 6.38 11.09
N LEU A 71 -0.17 6.81 9.84
CA LEU A 71 0.50 6.25 8.67
C LEU A 71 1.47 7.25 8.01
N SER A 72 1.62 8.45 8.59
CA SER A 72 2.36 9.57 7.99
C SER A 72 1.89 9.91 6.57
N TRP A 73 0.60 9.74 6.27
CA TRP A 73 0.05 10.06 4.96
C TRP A 73 -0.47 11.50 4.91
N PRO A 74 -0.08 12.29 3.88
CA PRO A 74 -0.66 13.60 3.64
C PRO A 74 -2.11 13.47 3.11
N PRO A 75 -2.85 14.58 2.99
CA PRO A 75 -4.13 14.58 2.30
C PRO A 75 -3.95 14.13 0.84
N MET A 76 -4.65 13.08 0.43
CA MET A 76 -4.58 12.55 -0.93
C MET A 76 -5.86 11.79 -1.30
N THR A 77 -6.02 11.50 -2.59
CA THR A 77 -7.12 10.65 -3.07
C THR A 77 -6.63 9.22 -3.22
N MET A 78 -7.28 8.29 -2.52
CA MET A 78 -6.93 6.86 -2.57
C MET A 78 -8.17 5.98 -2.67
N SER A 79 -8.01 4.84 -3.33
CA SER A 79 -9.07 3.84 -3.50
C SER A 79 -9.03 2.81 -2.37
N PHE A 80 -10.18 2.58 -1.76
CA PHE A 80 -10.37 1.60 -0.69
C PHE A 80 -11.41 0.57 -1.11
N LYS A 81 -11.16 -0.71 -0.78
CA LYS A 81 -12.16 -1.77 -0.95
C LYS A 81 -13.25 -1.64 0.10
N LEU A 82 -14.48 -1.96 -0.28
CA LEU A 82 -15.60 -2.08 0.65
C LEU A 82 -15.71 -3.52 1.16
N ALA A 83 -15.92 -3.70 2.46
CA ALA A 83 -16.18 -5.03 3.03
C ALA A 83 -17.56 -5.56 2.63
N ASP A 84 -18.57 -4.70 2.60
CA ASP A 84 -19.90 -5.04 2.10
C ASP A 84 -20.26 -4.18 0.90
N LYS A 85 -20.59 -4.82 -0.22
CA LYS A 85 -21.02 -4.15 -1.46
C LYS A 85 -22.28 -3.30 -1.25
N LYS A 86 -23.13 -3.65 -0.28
CA LYS A 86 -24.33 -2.87 0.07
C LYS A 86 -23.98 -1.49 0.63
N GLN A 87 -22.78 -1.32 1.21
CA GLN A 87 -22.31 0.00 1.67
C GLN A 87 -22.20 0.98 0.50
N ALA A 88 -21.80 0.52 -0.70
CA ALA A 88 -21.66 1.39 -1.87
C ALA A 88 -22.97 2.13 -2.21
N SER A 89 -24.11 1.45 -2.06
CA SER A 89 -25.44 2.01 -2.36
C SER A 89 -25.87 3.13 -1.41
N LEU A 90 -25.27 3.22 -0.23
CA LEU A 90 -25.55 4.24 0.78
C LEU A 90 -24.67 5.49 0.62
N LEU A 91 -23.65 5.41 -0.24
CA LEU A 91 -22.64 6.44 -0.44
C LEU A 91 -22.91 7.24 -1.70
N LYS A 92 -22.51 8.51 -1.69
CA LYS A 92 -22.66 9.42 -2.84
C LYS A 92 -21.35 10.14 -3.16
N ILE A 93 -21.07 10.35 -4.44
CA ILE A 93 -19.94 11.19 -4.86
C ILE A 93 -20.14 12.62 -4.32
N GLY A 94 -19.07 13.22 -3.81
CA GLY A 94 -19.08 14.53 -3.16
C GLY A 94 -19.43 14.51 -1.67
N GLN A 95 -19.86 13.36 -1.13
CA GLN A 95 -20.24 13.24 0.29
C GLN A 95 -19.01 13.24 1.20
N ASN A 96 -19.10 13.99 2.30
CA ASN A 96 -18.15 13.91 3.41
C ASN A 96 -18.46 12.72 4.29
N VAL A 97 -17.43 11.96 4.63
CA VAL A 97 -17.54 10.71 5.38
C VAL A 97 -16.47 10.61 6.45
N ARG A 98 -16.77 9.85 7.50
CA ARG A 98 -15.78 9.27 8.42
C ARG A 98 -15.75 7.77 8.19
N PHE A 99 -14.56 7.20 8.14
CA PHE A 99 -14.40 5.78 7.83
C PHE A 99 -13.24 5.18 8.61
N SER A 100 -13.36 3.89 8.86
CA SER A 100 -12.33 3.04 9.43
C SER A 100 -11.90 1.99 8.42
N PHE A 101 -10.62 1.67 8.38
CA PHE A 101 -10.05 0.74 7.42
C PHE A 101 -8.89 -0.04 8.00
N LYS A 102 -8.58 -1.17 7.38
CA LYS A 102 -7.43 -2.02 7.70
C LYS A 102 -6.61 -2.31 6.45
N GLN A 103 -5.35 -2.67 6.66
CA GLN A 103 -4.53 -3.22 5.60
C GLN A 103 -4.86 -4.71 5.41
N VAL A 104 -5.06 -5.13 4.17
CA VAL A 104 -5.26 -6.52 3.74
C VAL A 104 -4.24 -6.86 2.66
N ALA A 105 -4.13 -8.15 2.29
CA ALA A 105 -3.18 -8.59 1.26
C ALA A 105 -3.32 -7.81 -0.07
N GLU A 106 -4.54 -7.39 -0.40
CA GLU A 106 -4.88 -6.70 -1.65
C GLU A 106 -4.88 -5.15 -1.54
N GLY A 107 -4.37 -4.59 -0.44
CA GLY A 107 -4.33 -3.14 -0.21
C GLY A 107 -5.07 -2.72 1.07
N TYR A 108 -6.03 -1.80 0.95
CA TYR A 108 -6.78 -1.28 2.11
C TYR A 108 -8.28 -1.51 1.95
N GLN A 109 -8.91 -1.97 3.03
CA GLN A 109 -10.32 -2.30 3.08
C GLN A 109 -11.02 -1.51 4.18
N ILE A 110 -12.11 -0.84 3.83
CA ILE A 110 -13.01 -0.17 4.76
C ILE A 110 -13.76 -1.22 5.57
N THR A 111 -13.70 -1.08 6.89
CA THR A 111 -14.45 -1.89 7.86
C THR A 111 -15.72 -1.18 8.33
N SER A 112 -15.72 0.15 8.35
CA SER A 112 -16.89 0.97 8.68
C SER A 112 -16.84 2.32 7.96
N ILE A 113 -17.99 2.83 7.52
CA ILE A 113 -18.11 4.13 6.87
C ILE A 113 -19.45 4.76 7.20
N SER A 114 -19.44 6.05 7.49
CA SER A 114 -20.64 6.82 7.82
C SER A 114 -20.56 8.24 7.25
N PRO A 115 -21.69 8.83 6.84
CA PRO A 115 -21.77 10.26 6.52
C PRO A 115 -21.32 11.11 7.70
N LYS A 116 -20.62 12.21 7.41
CA LYS A 116 -20.22 13.19 8.41
C LYS A 116 -21.33 14.21 8.68
#